data_AF-A0A9X8H5I8-F1
#
_entry.id   AF-A0A9X8H5I8-F1
#
_cell.length_a   1.000
_cell.length_b   1.000
_cell.length_c   1.000
_cell.angle_alpha   90.00
_cell.angle_beta   90.00
_cell.angle_gamma   90.00
#
_symmetry.space_group_name_H-M   'P 1'
#
loop_
_entity.id
_entity.type
_entity.pdbx_description
1 polymer ?
#
loop_
_entity_poly.entity_id
_entity_poly.type
_entity_poly.pdbx_seq_one_letter_code
_entity_poly.pdbx_strand_id
1 'polypeptide(L)'
;MDDVALDNDQASEQDDVQSEEDGTGRRSSYGESGKPPNKLQRHTMASQLLQSFRGMGASPERELELMAQMIKPIPVSPTSSAVKLLQEELGGVLSVEDTMLALDVLENKTHAISMQPALRETTILRQVQKLRN
;
A
#
# COMPACT_ATOMS: atom_id res chain seq x y z
N MET A 1 -37.06 -20.91 -36.46
CA MET A 1 -36.82 -21.24 -37.88
C MET A 1 -37.87 -20.46 -38.65
N ASP A 2 -37.61 -19.41 -39.41
CA ASP A 2 -36.41 -18.73 -39.95
C ASP A 2 -36.90 -17.29 -40.25
N ASP A 3 -36.27 -16.19 -39.84
CA ASP A 3 -35.07 -15.51 -40.33
C ASP A 3 -35.07 -15.08 -41.83
N VAL A 4 -34.72 -13.79 -42.00
CA VAL A 4 -34.14 -13.09 -43.16
C VAL A 4 -35.02 -12.57 -44.33
N ALA A 5 -35.21 -11.24 -44.29
CA ALA A 5 -34.98 -10.18 -45.30
C ALA A 5 -35.49 -10.27 -46.74
N LEU A 6 -35.89 -9.10 -47.27
CA LEU A 6 -35.61 -8.53 -48.61
C LEU A 6 -36.21 -7.10 -48.59
N ASP A 7 -35.37 -6.07 -48.49
CA ASP A 7 -34.72 -5.38 -49.60
C ASP A 7 -35.72 -4.57 -50.44
N ASN A 8 -35.70 -3.25 -50.28
CA ASN A 8 -36.00 -2.33 -51.39
C ASN A 8 -35.42 -0.94 -51.09
N ASP A 9 -34.09 -0.88 -51.13
CA ASP A 9 -33.38 0.31 -51.57
C ASP A 9 -33.81 0.63 -53.02
N GLN A 10 -34.39 1.82 -53.25
CA GLN A 10 -34.50 2.57 -54.52
C GLN A 10 -35.78 3.44 -54.47
N ALA A 11 -35.83 4.71 -54.82
CA ALA A 11 -34.92 5.62 -55.52
C ALA A 11 -35.35 7.06 -55.13
N SER A 12 -34.47 8.05 -55.07
CA SER A 12 -34.08 8.90 -56.20
C SER A 12 -32.83 9.68 -55.75
N GLU A 13 -31.67 9.62 -56.43
CA GLU A 13 -31.35 10.36 -57.68
C GLU A 13 -31.82 11.82 -57.60
N GLN A 14 -31.07 12.90 -57.82
CA GLN A 14 -29.71 13.22 -58.27
C GLN A 14 -29.61 14.74 -58.04
N ASP A 15 -28.48 15.27 -57.61
CA ASP A 15 -27.68 16.18 -58.45
C ASP A 15 -26.44 16.69 -57.70
N ASP A 16 -25.33 16.59 -58.43
CA ASP A 16 -24.02 17.17 -58.19
C ASP A 16 -24.06 18.67 -57.83
N VAL A 17 -23.10 19.14 -57.03
CA VAL A 17 -22.00 20.03 -57.51
C VAL A 17 -20.85 20.00 -56.48
N GLN A 18 -19.68 19.66 -57.00
CA GLN A 18 -18.37 19.67 -56.38
C GLN A 18 -17.99 21.06 -55.82
N SER A 19 -17.30 21.07 -54.68
CA SER A 19 -16.22 22.02 -54.42
C SER A 19 -15.28 21.40 -53.39
N GLU A 20 -14.22 20.77 -53.90
CA GLU A 20 -13.01 20.53 -53.12
C GLU A 20 -12.35 21.89 -52.88
N GLU A 21 -12.42 22.38 -51.65
CA GLU A 21 -11.39 23.28 -51.13
C GLU A 21 -10.76 22.66 -49.89
N ASP A 22 -9.59 22.09 -50.19
CA ASP A 22 -8.47 21.79 -49.32
C ASP A 22 -8.29 22.85 -48.21
N GLY A 23 -8.30 22.42 -46.95
CA GLY A 23 -8.32 23.36 -45.83
C GLY A 23 -8.45 22.72 -44.46
N THR A 24 -7.48 21.89 -44.10
CA THR A 24 -7.08 21.47 -42.75
C THR A 24 -7.92 22.04 -41.61
N GLY A 25 -8.76 21.18 -41.04
CA GLY A 25 -9.60 21.52 -39.90
C GLY A 25 -8.81 21.98 -38.68
N ARG A 26 -9.34 23.01 -38.02
CA ARG A 26 -9.27 23.25 -36.57
C ARG A 26 -10.12 24.48 -36.20
N ARG A 27 -11.43 24.39 -36.42
CA ARG A 27 -12.37 25.25 -35.68
C ARG A 27 -12.62 24.60 -34.32
N SER A 28 -11.78 24.96 -33.36
CA SER A 28 -12.11 24.82 -31.94
C SER A 28 -13.26 25.78 -31.64
N SER A 29 -14.49 25.33 -31.82
CA SER A 29 -15.64 26.02 -31.24
C SER A 29 -15.69 25.64 -29.76
N TYR A 30 -15.04 26.45 -28.94
CA TYR A 30 -15.48 26.59 -27.55
C TYR A 30 -16.97 26.92 -27.59
N GLY A 31 -17.74 26.13 -26.85
CA GLY A 31 -19.16 25.88 -27.06
C GLY A 31 -19.99 27.14 -27.24
N GLU A 32 -20.85 27.09 -28.25
CA GLU A 32 -22.03 27.95 -28.34
C GLU A 32 -22.89 27.69 -27.10
N SER A 33 -22.92 28.67 -26.20
CA SER A 33 -23.61 28.62 -24.91
C SER A 33 -25.11 28.47 -25.12
N GLY A 34 -25.59 27.21 -25.14
CA GLY A 34 -27.01 26.90 -25.27
C GLY A 34 -27.34 25.55 -25.94
N LYS A 35 -26.37 24.90 -26.62
CA LYS A 35 -26.61 23.59 -27.27
C LYS A 35 -26.06 22.43 -26.43
N PRO A 36 -26.79 21.31 -26.29
CA PRO A 36 -26.32 20.15 -25.55
C PRO A 36 -25.08 19.55 -26.22
N PRO A 37 -24.13 19.00 -25.44
CA PRO A 37 -22.88 18.48 -25.97
C PRO A 37 -23.11 17.31 -26.94
N ASN A 38 -22.38 17.32 -28.05
CA ASN A 38 -22.47 16.27 -29.05
C ASN A 38 -21.92 14.93 -28.50
N LYS A 39 -22.18 13.81 -29.20
CA LYS A 39 -21.79 12.46 -28.75
C LYS A 39 -20.28 12.36 -28.46
N LEU A 40 -19.44 12.96 -29.29
CA LEU A 40 -17.99 12.96 -29.12
C LEU A 40 -17.57 13.71 -27.86
N GLN A 41 -18.10 14.92 -27.66
CA GLN A 41 -17.86 15.76 -26.48
C GLN A 41 -18.29 15.07 -25.18
N ARG A 42 -19.44 14.38 -25.19
CA ARG A 42 -19.91 13.59 -24.05
C ARG A 42 -18.94 12.46 -23.68
N HIS A 43 -18.39 11.75 -24.66
CA HIS A 43 -17.37 10.72 -24.40
C HIS A 43 -16.08 11.32 -23.82
N THR A 44 -15.63 12.47 -24.33
CA THR A 44 -14.44 13.13 -23.79
C THR A 44 -14.65 13.60 -22.36
N MET A 45 -15.81 14.18 -22.03
CA MET A 45 -16.13 14.60 -20.67
C MET A 45 -16.29 13.41 -19.71
N ALA A 46 -16.93 12.33 -20.15
CA ALA A 46 -17.03 11.11 -19.34
C ALA A 46 -15.65 10.51 -19.06
N SER A 47 -14.75 10.51 -20.04
CA SER A 47 -13.37 10.07 -19.88
C SER A 47 -12.60 10.95 -18.90
N GLN A 48 -12.74 12.28 -18.99
CA GLN A 48 -12.14 13.22 -18.03
C GLN A 48 -12.66 13.01 -16.61
N LEU A 49 -13.98 12.85 -16.42
CA LEU A 49 -14.57 12.57 -15.11
C LEU A 49 -14.07 11.24 -14.53
N LEU A 50 -14.04 10.17 -15.32
CA LEU A 50 -13.50 8.87 -14.91
C LEU A 50 -12.04 8.96 -14.48
N GLN A 51 -11.24 9.77 -15.16
CA GLN A 51 -9.84 10.00 -14.82
C GLN A 51 -9.69 10.78 -13.52
N SER A 52 -10.54 11.79 -13.29
CA SER A 52 -10.62 12.53 -12.02
C SER A 52 -10.99 11.63 -10.83
N PHE A 53 -11.97 10.72 -11.01
CA PHE A 53 -12.37 9.80 -9.94
C PHE A 53 -11.31 8.72 -9.64
N ARG A 54 -10.58 8.24 -10.64
CA ARG A 54 -9.46 7.30 -10.44
C ARG A 54 -8.33 7.89 -9.58
N GLY A 55 -8.09 9.19 -9.65
CA GLY A 55 -7.08 9.86 -8.83
C GLY A 55 -7.49 10.07 -7.37
N MET A 56 -8.78 10.12 -7.07
CA MET A 56 -9.31 10.41 -5.73
C MET A 56 -9.39 9.17 -4.82
N GLY A 57 -9.58 7.97 -5.37
CA GLY A 57 -9.74 6.74 -4.58
C GLY A 57 -8.47 6.23 -3.91
N ALA A 58 -7.28 6.60 -4.41
CA ALA A 58 -5.98 6.14 -3.90
C ALA A 58 -5.42 7.01 -2.76
N SER A 59 -6.11 8.10 -2.38
CA SER A 59 -5.64 9.04 -1.36
C SER A 59 -5.62 8.46 0.06
N PRO A 60 -6.65 7.75 0.55
CA PRO A 60 -6.71 7.36 1.96
C PRO A 60 -5.70 6.25 2.31
N GLU A 61 -5.52 5.27 1.41
CA GLU A 61 -4.55 4.18 1.61
C GLU A 61 -3.11 4.71 1.60
N ARG A 62 -2.80 5.62 0.68
CA ARG A 62 -1.47 6.24 0.61
C ARG A 62 -1.18 7.12 1.82
N GLU A 63 -2.18 7.84 2.32
CA GLU A 63 -2.06 8.64 3.54
C GLU A 63 -1.85 7.75 4.77
N LEU A 64 -2.60 6.65 4.89
CA LEU A 64 -2.41 5.64 5.93
C LEU A 64 -1.02 4.99 5.87
N GLU A 65 -0.52 4.66 4.69
CA GLU A 65 0.81 4.08 4.51
C GLU A 65 1.92 5.08 4.91
N LEU A 66 1.77 6.36 4.56
CA LEU A 66 2.67 7.43 5.00
C LEU A 66 2.62 7.63 6.52
N MET A 67 1.43 7.61 7.12
CA MET A 67 1.27 7.69 8.57
C MET A 67 1.91 6.49 9.28
N ALA A 68 1.75 5.28 8.74
CA ALA A 68 2.37 4.08 9.28
C ALA A 68 3.91 4.17 9.27
N GLN A 69 4.51 4.76 8.23
CA GLN A 69 5.96 4.99 8.17
C GLN A 69 6.45 6.01 9.20
N MET A 70 5.60 6.93 9.65
CA MET A 70 5.94 7.95 10.66
C MET A 70 5.86 7.44 12.10
N ILE A 71 5.18 6.32 12.34
CA ILE A 71 5.10 5.70 13.67
C ILE A 71 6.45 5.05 13.95
N LYS A 72 7.32 5.75 14.68
CA LYS A 72 8.52 5.13 15.24
C LYS A 72 8.09 4.03 16.22
N PRO A 73 8.67 2.83 16.14
CA PRO A 73 8.40 1.80 17.13
C PRO A 73 8.75 2.36 18.51
N ILE A 74 7.84 2.17 19.46
CA ILE A 74 8.06 2.55 20.86
C ILE A 74 9.33 1.83 21.30
N PRO A 75 10.38 2.54 21.76
CA PRO A 75 11.56 1.89 22.27
C PRO A 75 11.12 1.08 23.50
N VAL A 76 11.04 -0.24 23.35
CA VAL A 76 10.84 -1.15 24.47
C VAL A 76 12.01 -0.94 25.43
N SER A 77 11.71 -0.82 26.72
CA SER A 77 12.79 -0.68 27.69
C SER A 77 13.70 -1.90 27.60
N PRO A 78 15.04 -1.73 27.71
CA PRO A 78 15.98 -2.85 27.72
C PRO A 78 15.59 -3.91 28.77
N THR A 79 15.08 -3.45 29.91
CA THR A 79 14.56 -4.28 31.01
C THR A 79 13.35 -5.11 30.58
N SER A 80 12.40 -4.52 29.84
CA SER A 80 11.23 -5.26 29.33
C SER A 80 11.63 -6.36 28.35
N SER A 81 12.65 -6.10 27.51
CA SER A 81 13.18 -7.11 26.59
C SER A 81 13.90 -8.23 27.33
N ALA A 82 14.68 -7.90 28.36
CA ALA A 82 15.36 -8.87 29.21
C ALA A 82 14.36 -9.76 29.96
N VAL A 83 13.30 -9.19 30.55
CA VAL A 83 12.25 -9.94 31.25
C VAL A 83 11.55 -10.91 30.29
N LYS A 84 11.16 -10.44 29.11
CA LYS A 84 10.50 -11.29 28.11
C LYS A 84 11.39 -12.47 27.70
N LEU A 85 12.67 -12.22 27.49
CA LEU A 85 13.66 -13.24 27.14
C LEU A 85 13.79 -14.28 28.26
N LEU A 86 13.91 -13.84 29.51
CA LEU A 86 14.01 -14.76 30.64
C LEU A 86 12.75 -15.61 30.80
N GLN A 87 11.57 -15.03 30.57
CA GLN A 87 10.30 -15.76 30.66
C GLN A 87 10.11 -16.77 29.53
N GLU A 88 10.39 -16.39 28.29
CA GLU A 88 10.13 -17.21 27.11
C GLU A 88 11.21 -18.28 26.87
N GLU A 89 12.49 -17.93 27.04
CA GLU A 89 13.61 -18.83 26.70
C GLU A 89 14.17 -19.58 27.92
N LEU A 90 14.18 -18.95 29.10
CA LEU A 90 14.89 -19.46 30.27
C LEU A 90 13.99 -19.80 31.47
N GLY A 91 12.67 -19.60 31.34
CA GLY A 91 11.72 -19.77 32.44
C GLY A 91 11.59 -21.21 32.93
N GLY A 92 11.93 -22.20 32.09
CA GLY A 92 12.00 -23.61 32.46
C GLY A 92 13.38 -24.08 32.96
N VAL A 93 14.40 -23.23 32.87
CA VAL A 93 15.81 -23.58 33.15
C VAL A 93 16.31 -22.92 34.44
N LEU A 94 15.92 -21.67 34.68
CA LEU A 94 16.34 -20.89 35.84
C LEU A 94 15.37 -21.02 37.01
N SER A 95 15.92 -21.14 38.22
CA SER A 95 15.12 -20.98 39.45
C SER A 95 14.71 -19.52 39.65
N VAL A 96 13.69 -19.26 40.47
CA VAL A 96 13.21 -17.89 40.75
C VAL A 96 14.34 -16.99 41.27
N GLU A 97 15.21 -17.50 42.14
CA GLU A 97 16.37 -16.76 42.65
C GLU A 97 17.41 -16.50 41.55
N ASP A 98 17.66 -17.48 40.68
CA ASP A 98 18.59 -17.35 39.56
C ASP A 98 18.04 -16.39 38.47
N THR A 99 16.72 -16.25 38.32
CA THR A 99 16.14 -15.29 37.36
C THR A 99 16.44 -13.84 37.71
N MET A 100 16.51 -13.50 39.02
CA MET A 100 16.89 -12.15 39.43
C MET A 100 18.35 -11.85 39.10
N LEU A 101 19.24 -12.82 39.32
CA LEU A 101 20.65 -12.69 38.94
C LEU A 101 20.82 -12.61 37.43
N ALA A 102 20.05 -13.37 36.66
CA ALA A 102 20.06 -13.31 35.21
C ALA A 102 19.59 -11.96 34.67
N LEU A 103 18.60 -11.34 35.32
CA LEU A 103 18.13 -9.99 35.01
C LEU A 103 19.25 -8.95 35.18
N ASP A 104 19.95 -8.99 36.31
CA ASP A 104 21.08 -8.09 36.58
C ASP A 104 22.24 -8.30 35.59
N VAL A 105 22.50 -9.56 35.21
CA VAL A 105 23.48 -9.91 34.18
C VAL A 105 23.09 -9.33 32.80
N LEU A 106 21.82 -9.44 32.42
CA LEU A 106 21.30 -8.92 31.16
C LEU A 106 21.26 -7.39 31.11
N GLU A 107 21.03 -6.74 32.25
CA GLU A 107 20.97 -5.28 32.35
C GLU A 107 22.37 -4.64 32.36
N ASN A 108 23.33 -5.23 33.08
CA ASN A 108 24.59 -4.55 33.40
C ASN A 108 25.84 -5.15 32.76
N LYS A 109 25.83 -6.44 32.37
CA LYS A 109 27.08 -7.19 32.12
C LYS A 109 27.18 -7.87 30.78
N THR A 110 26.11 -7.94 30.00
CA THR A 110 26.11 -8.76 28.79
C THR A 110 25.22 -8.22 27.68
N HIS A 111 25.79 -8.02 26.49
CA HIS A 111 25.05 -7.91 25.22
C HIS A 111 24.40 -9.24 24.80
N ALA A 112 24.06 -10.11 25.76
CA ALA A 112 23.53 -11.43 25.49
C ALA A 112 22.20 -11.36 24.74
N ILE A 113 21.43 -10.29 24.94
CA ILE A 113 20.18 -10.01 24.21
C ILE A 113 20.39 -10.04 22.68
N SER A 114 21.53 -9.58 22.16
CA SER A 114 21.83 -9.61 20.73
C SER A 114 22.51 -10.90 20.23
N MET A 115 22.81 -11.85 21.12
CA MET A 115 23.47 -13.12 20.74
C MET A 115 22.46 -14.13 20.19
N GLN A 116 22.95 -15.15 19.47
CA GLN A 116 22.11 -16.27 19.04
C GLN A 116 21.58 -17.05 20.26
N PRO A 117 20.37 -17.64 20.20
CA PRO A 117 19.69 -18.22 21.36
C PRO A 117 20.55 -19.23 22.17
N ALA A 118 21.17 -20.21 21.50
CA ALA A 118 21.99 -21.22 22.17
C ALA A 118 23.25 -20.62 22.85
N LEU A 119 23.87 -19.62 22.23
CA LEU A 119 25.04 -18.95 22.77
C LEU A 119 24.66 -18.00 23.92
N ARG A 120 23.48 -17.38 23.81
CA ARG A 120 22.89 -16.50 24.82
C ARG A 120 22.60 -17.26 26.11
N GLU A 121 21.86 -18.37 26.02
CA GLU A 121 21.53 -19.21 27.17
C GLU A 121 22.78 -19.66 27.93
N THR A 122 23.74 -20.25 27.21
CA THR A 122 25.00 -20.72 27.83
C THR A 122 25.81 -19.60 28.45
N THR A 123 25.79 -18.39 27.87
CA THR A 123 26.47 -17.22 28.42
C THR A 123 25.79 -16.73 29.69
N ILE A 124 24.46 -16.61 29.69
CA ILE A 124 23.68 -16.17 30.85
C ILE A 124 23.87 -17.15 32.01
N LEU A 125 23.69 -18.45 31.76
CA LEU A 125 23.88 -19.50 32.77
C LEU A 125 25.28 -19.48 33.38
N ARG A 126 26.32 -19.32 32.55
CA ARG A 126 27.70 -19.20 33.02
C ARG A 126 27.89 -18.01 33.95
N GLN A 127 27.31 -16.85 33.63
CA GLN A 127 27.48 -15.67 34.48
C GLN A 127 26.66 -15.73 35.75
N VAL A 128 25.44 -16.26 35.70
CA VAL A 128 24.65 -16.53 36.90
C VAL A 128 25.41 -17.48 37.83
N GLN A 129 25.99 -18.55 37.29
CA GLN A 129 26.78 -19.49 38.08
C GLN A 129 28.05 -18.85 38.70
N LYS A 130 28.68 -17.88 38.03
CA LYS A 130 29.79 -17.11 38.61
C LYS A 130 29.37 -16.12 39.68
N LEU A 131 28.12 -15.65 39.67
CA LEU A 131 27.60 -14.76 40.71
C LEU A 131 27.08 -15.51 41.93
N ARG A 132 26.74 -16.79 41.72
CA ARG A 132 26.29 -17.71 42.78
C ARG A 132 27.44 -18.29 43.61
N ASN A 133 28.64 -18.36 43.01
CA ASN A 133 29.89 -18.83 43.63
C ASN A 133 30.77 -17.66 44.04
#